data_AF-A0A818C9N5-F1
#
_entry.id   AF-A0A818C9N5-F1
#
_cell.length_a   1.000
_cell.length_b   1.000
_cell.length_c   1.000
_cell.angle_alpha   90.00
_cell.angle_beta   90.00
_cell.angle_gamma   90.00
#
_symmetry.space_group_name_H-M   'P 1'
#
loop_
_entity.id
_entity.type
_entity.pdbx_description
1 polymer ?
#
loop_
_entity_poly.entity_id
_entity_poly.type
_entity_poly.pdbx_seq_one_letter_code
_entity_poly.pdbx_strand_id
1 'polypeptide(L)'
;MQKYFNTLIQEEEDINRIHDYFSYEHFYVIYCKFWDIDADHDLLISRDDLAKHNNGAISNKMIDRIFSGAVSNSQNMKEGKMSYYEFVWFLISEEDKCSPT
;
A
#
# COMPACT_ATOMS: atom_id res chain seq x y z
N MET A 1 12.49 0.43 -25.04
CA MET A 1 12.18 0.92 -23.68
C MET A 1 12.72 0.00 -22.59
N GLN A 2 12.31 -1.28 -22.50
CA GLN A 2 12.75 -2.21 -21.44
C GLN A 2 14.28 -2.30 -21.24
N LYS A 3 15.04 -2.26 -22.34
CA LYS A 3 16.51 -2.38 -22.31
C LYS A 3 17.20 -1.19 -21.64
N TYR A 4 16.66 0.02 -21.81
CA TYR A 4 17.21 1.26 -21.21
C TYR A 4 16.91 1.36 -19.72
N PHE A 5 15.73 0.92 -19.29
CA PHE A 5 15.34 0.88 -17.88
C PHE A 5 16.23 -0.07 -17.08
N ASN A 6 16.51 -1.26 -17.62
CA ASN A 6 17.45 -2.20 -16.99
C ASN A 6 18.89 -1.67 -16.95
N THR A 7 19.32 -0.89 -17.95
CA THR A 7 20.64 -0.25 -17.93
C THR A 7 20.72 0.86 -16.88
N LEU A 8 19.68 1.67 -16.71
CA LEU A 8 19.58 2.68 -15.65
C LEU A 8 19.68 2.08 -14.24
N ILE A 9 18.99 0.95 -13.99
CA ILE A 9 19.06 0.24 -12.71
C ILE A 9 20.47 -0.32 -12.43
N GLN A 10 21.20 -0.72 -13.48
CA GLN A 10 22.56 -1.23 -13.34
C GLN A 10 23.61 -0.13 -13.13
N GLU A 11 23.34 1.10 -13.58
CA GLU A 11 24.26 2.24 -13.51
C GLU A 11 24.07 3.09 -12.24
N GLU A 12 22.87 3.12 -11.66
CA GLU A 12 22.59 3.86 -10.41
C GLU A 12 23.02 3.05 -9.17
N GLU A 13 24.09 3.49 -8.50
CA GLU A 13 24.58 2.87 -7.26
C GLU A 13 23.65 3.12 -6.05
N ASP A 14 22.81 4.16 -6.12
CA ASP A 14 21.82 4.51 -5.09
C ASP A 14 20.40 4.22 -5.58
N ILE A 15 19.89 3.05 -5.18
CA ILE A 15 18.56 2.55 -5.60
C ILE A 15 17.42 3.52 -5.22
N ASN A 16 17.62 4.39 -4.22
CA ASN A 16 16.61 5.36 -3.79
C ASN A 16 16.39 6.49 -4.80
N ARG A 17 17.35 6.74 -5.69
CA ARG A 17 17.23 7.73 -6.77
C ARG A 17 16.30 7.28 -7.89
N ILE A 18 16.03 5.97 -7.96
CA ILE A 18 15.02 5.41 -8.86
C ILE A 18 13.69 5.38 -8.11
N HIS A 19 12.99 6.52 -8.14
CA HIS A 19 11.68 6.66 -7.49
C HIS A 19 10.59 5.80 -8.14
N ASP A 20 10.76 5.46 -9.41
CA ASP A 20 9.88 4.56 -10.14
C ASP A 20 10.17 3.10 -9.74
N TYR A 21 9.28 2.54 -8.93
CA TYR A 21 9.21 1.13 -8.52
C TYR A 21 10.28 0.63 -7.54
N PHE A 22 11.54 1.11 -7.60
CA PHE A 22 12.67 0.46 -6.89
C PHE A 22 13.18 1.17 -5.64
N SER A 23 12.77 2.40 -5.37
CA SER A 23 13.19 3.14 -4.19
C SER A 23 12.92 2.34 -2.91
N TYR A 24 13.99 2.00 -2.19
CA TYR A 24 13.91 1.29 -0.92
C TYR A 24 13.30 2.19 0.17
N GLU A 25 13.53 3.50 0.09
CA GLU A 25 12.86 4.47 0.96
C GLU A 25 11.34 4.43 0.81
N HIS A 26 10.79 4.38 -0.41
CA HIS A 26 9.35 4.22 -0.61
C HIS A 26 8.84 2.91 0.00
N PHE A 27 9.54 1.80 -0.25
CA PHE A 27 9.21 0.52 0.36
C PHE A 27 9.21 0.59 1.90
N TYR A 28 10.25 1.18 2.49
CA TYR A 28 10.41 1.26 3.93
C TYR A 28 9.30 2.09 4.59
N VAL A 29 8.95 3.24 4.02
CA VAL A 29 7.86 4.09 4.53
C VAL A 29 6.52 3.35 4.48
N ILE A 30 6.22 2.66 3.37
CA ILE A 30 4.99 1.87 3.24
C ILE A 30 4.97 0.74 4.27
N TYR A 31 6.09 0.05 4.45
CA TYR A 31 6.21 -1.03 5.42
C TYR A 31 6.05 -0.54 6.86
N CYS A 32 6.68 0.56 7.25
CA CYS A 32 6.49 1.16 8.57
C CYS A 32 5.02 1.50 8.84
N LYS A 33 4.34 2.13 7.86
CA LYS A 33 2.91 2.46 7.99
C LYS A 33 2.03 1.22 8.15
N PHE A 34 2.37 0.12 7.47
CA PHE A 34 1.67 -1.16 7.65
C PHE A 34 1.92 -1.73 9.06
N TRP A 35 3.19 -1.77 9.47
CA TRP A 35 3.63 -2.33 10.74
C TRP A 35 3.04 -1.58 11.94
N ASP A 36 2.90 -0.26 11.85
CA ASP A 36 2.28 0.57 12.91
C ASP A 36 0.79 0.22 13.13
N ILE A 37 0.13 -0.37 12.14
CA ILE A 37 -1.31 -0.66 12.16
C ILE A 37 -1.58 -2.14 12.45
N ASP A 38 -0.75 -3.05 11.95
CA ASP A 38 -0.80 -4.50 12.20
C ASP A 38 -0.22 -4.86 13.59
N ALA A 39 -1.01 -4.62 14.64
CA ALA A 39 -0.55 -4.76 16.03
C ALA A 39 -0.32 -6.23 16.45
N ASP A 40 -1.09 -7.18 15.92
CA ASP A 40 -0.97 -8.60 16.20
C ASP A 40 0.01 -9.33 15.26
N HIS A 41 0.59 -8.61 14.29
CA HIS A 41 1.64 -9.07 13.40
C HIS A 41 1.23 -10.32 12.60
N ASP A 42 -0.05 -10.41 12.23
CA ASP A 42 -0.59 -11.52 11.45
C ASP A 42 -0.49 -11.28 9.93
N LEU A 43 0.08 -10.13 9.54
CA LEU A 43 0.21 -9.64 8.16
C LEU A 43 -1.14 -9.35 7.49
N LEU A 44 -2.19 -9.13 8.28
CA LEU A 44 -3.55 -8.83 7.83
C LEU A 44 -4.18 -7.67 8.62
N ILE A 45 -4.48 -6.59 7.93
CA ILE A 45 -5.15 -5.42 8.51
C ILE A 45 -6.67 -5.66 8.53
N SER A 46 -7.29 -5.58 9.71
CA SER A 46 -8.74 -5.57 9.85
C SER A 46 -9.35 -4.19 9.56
N ARG A 47 -10.68 -4.12 9.49
CA ARG A 47 -11.40 -2.84 9.39
C ARG A 47 -11.10 -1.90 10.56
N ASP A 48 -11.00 -2.45 11.76
CA ASP A 48 -10.75 -1.68 12.99
C ASP A 48 -9.31 -1.18 13.04
N ASP A 49 -8.37 -1.91 12.46
CA ASP A 49 -6.98 -1.46 12.35
C ASP A 49 -6.86 -0.35 11.32
N LEU A 50 -7.48 -0.51 10.14
CA LEU A 50 -7.51 0.54 9.12
C LEU A 50 -8.20 1.82 9.63
N ALA A 51 -9.18 1.72 10.53
CA ALA A 51 -9.83 2.87 11.16
C ALA A 51 -8.90 3.71 12.04
N LYS A 52 -7.77 3.15 12.49
CA LYS A 52 -6.74 3.88 13.26
C LYS A 52 -5.73 4.58 12.35
N HIS A 53 -5.70 4.25 11.05
CA HIS A 53 -4.78 4.83 10.08
C HIS A 53 -4.87 6.36 10.10
N ASN A 54 -3.71 7.03 10.17
CA ASN A 54 -3.57 8.48 10.15
C ASN A 54 -4.53 9.19 11.13
N ASN A 55 -4.57 8.71 12.39
CA ASN A 55 -5.44 9.23 13.45
C ASN A 55 -6.95 9.21 13.12
N GLY A 56 -7.40 8.23 12.33
CA GLY A 56 -8.80 8.10 11.94
C GLY A 56 -9.23 9.09 10.87
N ALA A 57 -8.33 9.48 9.97
CA ALA A 57 -8.63 10.38 8.86
C ALA A 57 -9.67 9.81 7.87
N ILE A 58 -9.83 8.48 7.82
CA ILE A 58 -10.72 7.79 6.86
C ILE A 58 -12.04 7.46 7.54
N SER A 59 -13.14 7.90 6.93
CA SER A 59 -14.48 7.60 7.44
C SER A 59 -14.81 6.10 7.36
N ASN A 60 -15.57 5.59 8.34
CA ASN A 60 -16.03 4.20 8.37
C ASN A 60 -16.75 3.76 7.08
N LYS A 61 -17.53 4.66 6.46
CA LYS A 61 -18.20 4.35 5.18
C LYS A 61 -17.23 4.10 4.03
N MET A 62 -16.09 4.78 4.01
CA MET A 62 -15.05 4.55 3.01
C MET A 62 -14.31 3.25 3.30
N ILE A 63 -14.00 2.97 4.56
CA ILE A 63 -13.43 1.68 4.98
C ILE A 63 -14.34 0.54 4.52
N ASP A 64 -15.65 0.64 4.77
CA ASP A 64 -16.60 -0.37 4.33
C ASP A 64 -16.57 -0.61 2.82
N ARG A 65 -16.36 0.44 2.02
CA ARG A 65 -16.22 0.36 0.55
C ARG A 65 -14.93 -0.31 0.12
N ILE A 66 -13.81 -0.04 0.79
CA ILE A 66 -12.53 -0.68 0.52
C ILE A 66 -12.67 -2.21 0.68
N PHE A 67 -13.29 -2.65 1.78
CA PHE A 67 -13.52 -4.06 2.08
C PHE A 67 -14.75 -4.67 1.38
N SER A 68 -15.49 -3.93 0.55
CA SER A 68 -16.70 -4.44 -0.10
C SER A 68 -16.43 -5.28 -1.36
N GLY A 69 -15.15 -5.48 -1.71
CA GLY A 69 -14.77 -6.09 -2.98
C GLY A 69 -14.70 -5.11 -4.16
N ALA A 70 -14.86 -3.80 -3.93
CA ALA A 70 -14.88 -2.80 -5.00
C ALA A 70 -13.51 -2.60 -5.67
N VAL A 71 -12.43 -2.77 -4.91
CA VAL A 71 -11.04 -2.54 -5.37
C VAL A 71 -10.20 -3.82 -5.42
N SER A 72 -10.57 -4.87 -4.68
CA SER A 72 -9.92 -6.18 -4.71
C SER A 72 -10.94 -7.28 -4.43
N ASN A 73 -10.90 -8.37 -5.19
CA ASN A 73 -11.78 -9.53 -5.03
C ASN A 73 -11.09 -10.72 -4.35
N SER A 74 -10.03 -10.45 -3.57
CA SER A 74 -9.30 -11.50 -2.85
C SER A 74 -10.15 -12.14 -1.75
N GLN A 75 -9.78 -13.37 -1.35
CA GLN A 75 -10.51 -14.09 -0.30
C GLN A 75 -10.40 -13.39 1.04
N ASN A 76 -9.21 -12.89 1.39
CA ASN A 76 -8.99 -12.14 2.63
C ASN A 76 -9.94 -10.94 2.73
N MET A 77 -10.12 -10.19 1.64
CA MET A 77 -11.00 -9.02 1.63
C MET A 77 -12.47 -9.40 1.87
N LYS A 78 -12.90 -10.57 1.40
CA LYS A 78 -14.25 -11.12 1.69
C LYS A 78 -14.40 -11.53 3.15
N GLU A 79 -13.32 -11.95 3.78
CA GLU A 79 -13.23 -12.23 5.23
C GLU A 79 -13.04 -10.96 6.06
N GLY A 80 -13.02 -9.78 5.44
CA GLY A 80 -12.88 -8.49 6.12
C GLY A 80 -11.45 -8.16 6.55
N LYS A 81 -10.45 -8.82 5.93
CA LYS A 81 -9.02 -8.63 6.19
C LYS A 81 -8.28 -8.21 4.91
N MET A 82 -7.35 -7.27 5.05
CA MET A 82 -6.56 -6.72 3.96
C MET A 82 -5.12 -7.20 4.11
N SER A 83 -4.51 -7.81 3.07
CA SER A 83 -3.10 -8.17 3.16
C SER A 83 -2.20 -6.97 2.89
N TYR A 84 -0.89 -7.14 3.12
CA TYR A 84 0.11 -6.15 2.73
C TYR A 84 -0.01 -5.72 1.26
N TYR A 85 -0.33 -6.66 0.35
CA TYR A 85 -0.49 -6.34 -1.07
C TYR A 85 -1.62 -5.32 -1.32
N GLU A 86 -2.80 -5.55 -0.76
CA GLU A 86 -3.91 -4.59 -0.88
C GLU A 86 -3.63 -3.29 -0.14
N PHE A 87 -2.91 -3.33 0.98
CA PHE A 87 -2.53 -2.13 1.72
C PHE A 87 -1.59 -1.23 0.91
N VAL A 88 -0.63 -1.79 0.18
CA VAL A 88 0.25 -1.02 -0.72
C VAL A 88 -0.58 -0.26 -1.75
N TRP A 89 -1.54 -0.93 -2.42
CA TRP A 89 -2.42 -0.27 -3.39
C TRP A 89 -3.28 0.81 -2.76
N PHE A 90 -3.85 0.53 -1.59
CA PHE A 90 -4.62 1.49 -0.82
C PHE A 90 -3.78 2.74 -0.50
N LEU A 91 -2.59 2.57 0.06
CA LEU A 91 -1.76 3.68 0.54
C LEU A 91 -1.25 4.55 -0.62
N ILE A 92 -0.82 3.95 -1.73
CA ILE A 92 -0.41 4.70 -2.92
C ILE A 92 -1.57 5.54 -3.46
N SER A 93 -2.77 4.95 -3.51
CA SER A 93 -3.99 5.65 -3.98
C SER A 93 -4.47 6.73 -3.00
N GLU A 94 -4.10 6.62 -1.72
CA GLU A 94 -4.42 7.60 -0.69
C GLU A 94 -3.47 8.81 -0.79
N GLU A 95 -2.16 8.59 -0.93
CA GLU A 95 -1.16 9.66 -1.02
C GLU A 95 -1.28 10.45 -2.33
N ASP A 96 -1.56 9.78 -3.46
CA ASP A 96 -1.82 10.44 -4.75
C ASP A 96 -3.18 10.01 -5.34
N LYS A 97 -4.18 10.90 -5.17
CA LYS A 97 -5.55 10.71 -5.66
C LYS A 97 -5.74 11.17 -7.11
N CYS A 98 -4.70 11.70 -7.76
CA CYS A 98 -4.76 12.26 -9.11
C CYS A 98 -4.22 11.32 -10.18
N SER A 99 -3.81 10.10 -9.82
CA SER A 99 -3.34 9.10 -10.79
C SER A 99 -4.42 8.81 -11.85
N PRO A 100 -4.10 8.86 -13.16
CA PRO A 100 -5.06 8.55 -14.20
C PRO A 100 -5.56 7.11 -14.09
N THR A 101 -6.89 6.91 -14.17
CA THR A 101 -7.56 5.59 -14.24
C THR A 101 -7.62 5.05 -15.66
#